data_AF-A0A840L7E8-F1
#
_entry.id   AF-A0A840L7E8-F1
#
_cell.length_a   1.000
_cell.length_b   1.000
_cell.length_c   1.000
_cell.angle_alpha   90.00
_cell.angle_beta   90.00
_cell.angle_gamma   90.00
#
_symmetry.space_group_name_H-M   'P 1'
#
loop_
_entity.id
_entity.type
_entity.pdbx_description
1 polymer ?
#
loop_
_entity_poly.entity_id
_entity_poly.type
_entity_poly.pdbx_seq_one_letter_code
_entity_poly.pdbx_strand_id
1 'polypeptide(L)'
;MERKVRQREIILQNIAEAREQLEEIEKSLLNPEYEECELQIDLEHAYHHLNYAWNIRDESDAALATHSDEDFARWSKYPAGEMHEFS
;
A
#
# COMPACT_ATOMS: atom_id res chain seq x y z
N MET A 1 8.58 -28.07 0.73
CA MET A 1 7.50 -27.07 0.84
C MET A 1 8.10 -25.85 1.53
N GLU A 2 8.82 -25.03 0.77
CA GLU A 2 9.54 -23.87 1.30
C GLU A 2 8.62 -22.65 1.34
N ARG A 3 8.01 -22.51 2.52
CA ARG A 3 7.81 -21.29 3.33
C ARG A 3 7.26 -20.02 2.62
N LYS A 4 5.93 -19.89 2.57
CA LYS A 4 5.11 -18.66 2.34
C LYS A 4 5.35 -17.49 3.33
N VAL A 5 6.50 -17.40 3.98
CA VAL A 5 6.69 -16.49 5.13
C VAL A 5 7.11 -15.10 4.68
N ARG A 6 7.92 -14.98 3.60
CA ARG A 6 8.36 -13.67 3.13
C ARG A 6 7.21 -12.84 2.57
N GLN A 7 6.35 -13.43 1.73
CA GLN A 7 5.16 -12.75 1.21
C GLN A 7 4.27 -12.21 2.35
N ARG A 8 3.94 -13.06 3.32
CA ARG A 8 3.06 -12.66 4.44
C ARG A 8 3.68 -11.59 5.34
N GLU A 9 4.99 -11.63 5.53
CA GLU A 9 5.73 -10.58 6.24
C GLU A 9 5.64 -9.24 5.49
N ILE A 10 5.83 -9.24 4.16
CA ILE A 10 5.72 -8.02 3.33
C ILE A 10 4.29 -7.47 3.34
N ILE A 11 3.28 -8.34 3.27
CA ILE A 11 1.86 -7.93 3.39
C ILE A 11 1.61 -7.31 4.76
N LEU A 12 2.07 -7.96 5.83
CA LEU A 12 1.88 -7.46 7.20
C LEU A 12 2.56 -6.10 7.39
N GLN A 13 3.77 -5.94 6.87
CA GLN A 13 4.52 -4.68 6.91
C GLN A 13 3.77 -3.56 6.18
N ASN A 14 3.33 -3.79 4.95
CA ASN A 14 2.59 -2.78 4.19
C ASN A 14 1.27 -2.40 4.87
N ILE A 15 0.54 -3.35 5.47
CA ILE A 15 -0.66 -3.03 6.24
C ILE A 15 -0.33 -2.19 7.48
N ALA A 16 0.80 -2.45 8.15
CA ALA A 16 1.23 -1.65 9.29
C ALA A 16 1.62 -0.23 8.87
N GLU A 17 2.39 -0.07 7.79
CA GLU A 17 2.80 1.22 7.23
C GLU A 17 1.58 2.03 6.74
N ALA A 18 0.60 1.38 6.09
CA ALA A 18 -0.65 2.03 5.72
C ALA A 18 -1.40 2.58 6.95
N ARG A 19 -1.46 1.82 8.05
CA ARG A 19 -2.08 2.29 9.29
C ARG A 19 -1.34 3.48 9.90
N GLU A 20 -0.01 3.41 9.95
CA GLU A 20 0.82 4.53 10.44
C GLU A 20 0.59 5.79 9.61
N GLN A 21 0.56 5.68 8.27
CA GLN A 21 0.27 6.80 7.40
C GLN A 21 -1.13 7.40 7.65
N LEU A 22 -2.15 6.56 7.86
CA LEU A 22 -3.50 7.04 8.21
C LEU A 22 -3.53 7.76 9.56
N GLU A 23 -2.82 7.25 10.57
CA GLU A 23 -2.69 7.91 11.88
C GLU A 23 -1.99 9.28 11.76
N GLU A 24 -1.01 9.43 10.86
CA GLU A 24 -0.37 10.72 10.60
C GLU A 24 -1.30 11.69 9.87
N ILE A 25 -2.08 11.22 8.88
CA ILE A 25 -3.11 12.04 8.21
C ILE A 25 -4.12 12.58 9.23
N GLU A 26 -4.61 11.73 10.14
CA GLU A 26 -5.54 12.14 11.20
C GLU A 26 -4.97 13.27 12.07
N LYS A 27 -3.67 13.21 12.41
CA LYS A 27 -2.98 14.26 13.18
C LYS A 27 -2.80 15.52 12.35
N SER A 28 -2.38 15.40 11.10
CA SER A 28 -2.12 16.52 10.19
C SER A 28 -3.39 17.30 9.86
N LEU A 29 -4.54 16.64 9.74
CA LEU A 29 -5.84 17.29 9.52
C LEU A 29 -6.26 18.25 10.66
N LEU A 30 -5.64 18.16 11.84
CA LEU A 30 -5.87 19.10 12.94
C LEU A 30 -5.05 20.39 12.79
N ASN A 31 -4.04 20.39 11.91
CA ASN A 31 -3.24 21.57 11.60
C ASN A 31 -3.94 22.44 10.53
N PRO A 32 -4.26 23.71 10.82
CA PRO A 32 -4.88 24.60 9.81
C PRO A 32 -3.97 24.95 8.63
N GLU A 33 -2.67 24.67 8.72
CA GLU A 33 -1.71 24.84 7.62
C GLU A 33 -1.65 23.62 6.68
N TYR A 34 -2.30 22.51 7.04
CA TYR A 34 -2.33 21.31 6.21
C TYR A 34 -3.21 21.53 4.98
N GLU A 35 -2.62 21.38 3.80
CA GLU A 35 -3.27 21.69 2.53
C GLU A 35 -3.90 20.47 1.86
N GLU A 36 -4.85 20.72 0.95
CA GLU A 36 -5.47 19.66 0.14
C GLU A 36 -4.44 18.87 -0.68
N CYS A 37 -3.37 19.54 -1.15
CA CYS A 37 -2.31 18.86 -1.90
C CYS A 37 -1.52 17.87 -1.04
N GLU A 38 -1.30 18.19 0.24
CA GLU A 38 -0.63 17.30 1.19
C GLU A 38 -1.54 16.13 1.54
N LEU A 39 -2.83 16.37 1.76
CA LEU A 39 -3.84 15.32 1.95
C LEU A 39 -3.87 14.34 0.77
N GLN A 40 -3.84 14.85 -0.46
CA GLN A 40 -3.83 14.00 -1.64
C GLN A 40 -2.59 13.10 -1.65
N ILE A 41 -1.40 13.67 -1.43
CA ILE A 41 -0.12 12.93 -1.42
C ILE A 41 -0.12 11.86 -0.33
N ASP A 42 -0.55 12.20 0.88
CA ASP A 42 -0.55 11.27 2.00
C ASP A 42 -1.56 10.13 1.81
N LEU A 43 -2.73 10.42 1.25
CA LEU A 43 -3.70 9.39 0.87
C LEU A 43 -3.13 8.49 -0.24
N GLU A 44 -2.49 9.05 -1.27
CA GLU A 44 -1.83 8.28 -2.32
C GLU A 44 -0.77 7.31 -1.73
N HIS A 45 -0.02 7.73 -0.72
CA HIS A 45 0.92 6.86 0.01
C HIS A 45 0.20 5.73 0.78
N ALA A 46 -0.87 6.04 1.51
CA ALA A 46 -1.64 5.00 2.20
C ALA A 46 -2.22 3.97 1.20
N TYR A 47 -2.73 4.44 0.06
CA TYR A 47 -3.21 3.57 -1.00
C TYR A 47 -2.09 2.72 -1.61
N HIS A 48 -0.90 3.28 -1.84
CA HIS A 48 0.25 2.54 -2.34
C HIS A 48 0.52 1.28 -1.50
N HIS A 49 0.61 1.43 -0.17
CA HIS A 49 0.84 0.31 0.74
C HIS A 49 -0.29 -0.75 0.67
N LEU A 50 -1.54 -0.30 0.67
CA LEU A 50 -2.69 -1.22 0.60
C LEU A 50 -2.76 -1.98 -0.74
N ASN A 51 -2.51 -1.29 -1.85
CA ASN A 51 -2.48 -1.90 -3.18
C ASN A 51 -1.33 -2.87 -3.31
N TYR A 52 -0.16 -2.51 -2.79
CA TYR A 52 1.00 -3.39 -2.80
C TYR A 52 0.69 -4.68 -2.04
N ALA A 53 0.19 -4.57 -0.81
CA ALA A 53 -0.23 -5.72 -0.01
C ALA A 53 -1.27 -6.59 -0.72
N TRP A 54 -2.27 -5.99 -1.36
CA TRP A 54 -3.28 -6.70 -2.12
C TRP A 54 -2.69 -7.43 -3.33
N ASN A 55 -1.91 -6.74 -4.15
CA ASN A 55 -1.44 -7.24 -5.43
C ASN A 55 -0.40 -8.36 -5.29
N ILE A 56 0.39 -8.37 -4.21
CA ILE A 56 1.36 -9.46 -3.98
C ILE A 56 0.78 -10.70 -3.30
N ARG A 57 -0.51 -10.71 -2.93
CA ARG A 57 -1.14 -11.78 -2.11
C ARG A 57 -1.03 -13.18 -2.70
N ASP A 58 -0.87 -13.28 -4.01
CA ASP A 58 -0.74 -14.54 -4.76
C ASP A 58 0.65 -14.69 -5.42
N GLU A 59 1.56 -13.73 -5.23
CA GLU A 59 2.91 -13.75 -5.80
C GLU A 59 3.84 -14.68 -5.00
N SER A 60 4.78 -15.33 -5.70
CA SER A 60 5.74 -16.23 -5.04
C SER A 60 6.87 -15.47 -4.36
N ASP A 61 7.45 -16.05 -3.29
CA ASP A 61 8.62 -15.49 -2.62
C ASP A 61 9.81 -15.28 -3.58
N ALA A 62 9.93 -16.09 -4.65
CA ALA A 62 10.96 -15.93 -5.68
C ALA A 62 10.70 -14.71 -6.59
N ALA A 63 9.43 -14.46 -6.96
CA ALA A 63 9.04 -13.25 -7.68
C ALA A 63 9.33 -12.01 -6.84
N LEU A 64 8.94 -12.04 -5.56
CA LEU A 64 9.20 -10.95 -4.61
C LEU A 64 10.69 -10.72 -4.36
N ALA A 65 11.53 -11.76 -4.39
CA ALA A 65 12.97 -11.60 -4.22
C ALA A 65 13.67 -10.91 -5.40
N THR A 66 13.06 -10.93 -6.59
CA THR A 66 13.64 -10.33 -7.81
C THR A 66 13.44 -8.80 -7.81
N HIS A 67 12.35 -8.33 -7.19
CA HIS A 67 12.09 -6.94 -6.80
C HIS A 67 12.42 -5.89 -7.89
N SER A 68 11.91 -6.10 -9.11
CA SER A 68 12.15 -5.16 -10.21
C SER A 68 11.32 -3.88 -10.06
N ASP A 69 11.79 -2.77 -10.65
CA ASP A 69 11.04 -1.51 -10.70
C ASP A 69 9.68 -1.68 -11.41
N GLU A 70 9.62 -2.59 -12.39
CA GLU A 70 8.39 -2.92 -13.12
C GLU A 70 7.37 -3.62 -12.21
N ASP A 71 7.83 -4.55 -11.37
CA ASP A 71 6.99 -5.21 -10.37
C ASP A 71 6.52 -4.23 -9.30
N PHE A 72 7.41 -3.35 -8.83
CA PHE A 72 7.03 -2.27 -7.91
C PHE A 72 5.95 -1.38 -8.51
N ALA A 73 6.15 -0.90 -9.74
CA ALA A 73 5.16 -0.08 -10.43
C ALA A 73 3.83 -0.82 -10.64
N ARG A 74 3.86 -2.13 -10.92
CA ARG A 74 2.67 -2.98 -11.11
C ARG A 74 1.89 -3.16 -9.82
N TRP A 75 2.57 -3.48 -8.72
CA TRP A 75 1.92 -3.77 -7.43
C TRP A 75 1.47 -2.50 -6.72
N SER A 76 2.10 -1.36 -7.00
CA SER A 76 1.78 -0.05 -6.43
C SER A 76 0.59 0.66 -7.07
N LYS A 77 0.02 0.10 -8.16
CA LYS A 77 -1.03 0.80 -8.91
C LYS A 77 -2.24 1.08 -8.03
N TYR A 78 -2.65 2.34 -8.04
CA TYR A 78 -3.95 2.77 -7.54
C TYR A 78 -5.07 1.93 -8.18
N PRO A 79 -6.12 1.51 -7.44
CA PRO A 79 -7.20 0.74 -8.02
C PRO A 79 -8.02 1.65 -8.95
N ALA A 80 -7.61 1.71 -10.21
CA ALA A 80 -8.38 2.35 -11.27
C ALA A 80 -9.31 1.30 -11.88
N GLY A 81 -10.58 1.29 -11.44
CA GLY A 81 -11.67 0.61 -12.16
C GLY A 81 -12.31 -0.62 -11.51
N GLU A 82 -11.79 -1.14 -10.40
CA GLU A 82 -12.36 -2.33 -9.71
C GLU A 82 -12.66 -2.11 -8.21
N MET A 83 -12.89 -0.86 -7.78
CA MET A 83 -13.67 -0.71 -6.55
C MET A 83 -15.12 -1.00 -6.90
N HIS A 84 -15.57 -2.24 -6.64
CA HIS A 84 -17.00 -2.47 -6.48
C HIS A 84 -17.49 -1.44 -5.46
N GLU A 85 -18.37 -0.54 -5.89
CA GLU A 85 -19.09 0.35 -4.99
C GLU A 85 -19.59 -0.52 -3.84
N PHE A 86 -19.10 -0.26 -2.63
CA PHE A 86 -19.63 -0.89 -1.43
C PHE A 86 -21.12 -0.54 -1.40
N SER A 87 -21.93 -1.49 -1.86
CA SER A 87 -23.38 -1.44 -1.97
C SER A 87 -24.01 -2.33 -0.92
#